data_AF-A0A947GAI6-F1
#
_entry.id   AF-A0A947GAI6-F1
#
_cell.length_a   1.000
_cell.length_b   1.000
_cell.length_c   1.000
_cell.angle_alpha   90.00
_cell.angle_beta   90.00
_cell.angle_gamma   90.00
#
_symmetry.space_group_name_H-M   'P 1'
#
loop_
_entity.id
_entity.type
_entity.pdbx_description
1 polymer ?
#
loop_
_entity_poly.entity_id
_entity_poly.type
_entity_poly.pdbx_seq_one_letter_code
_entity_poly.pdbx_strand_id
1 'polypeptide(L)' 'MELYIVYRRLHARLSALGVSIDRRLVGNYITSLEMQGVSLTLLKADDELLHLWDRPVRTPALRWGDGR' A
#
# COMPACT_ATOMS: atom_id res chain seq x y z
N MET A 1 2.07 -14.68 1.41
CA MET A 1 3.36 -14.89 0.74
C MET A 1 3.37 -14.25 -0.65
N GLU A 2 2.43 -14.63 -1.52
CA GLU A 2 2.40 -14.22 -2.94
C GLU A 2 2.31 -12.70 -3.16
N LEU A 3 1.47 -11.99 -2.40
CA LEU A 3 1.34 -10.52 -2.51
C LEU A 3 2.67 -9.79 -2.26
N TYR A 4 3.54 -10.32 -1.40
CA TYR A 4 4.87 -9.75 -1.16
C TYR A 4 5.85 -10.04 -2.29
N ILE A 5 5.71 -11.17 -2.99
CA ILE A 5 6.50 -11.47 -4.21
C ILE A 5 6.11 -10.48 -5.31
N VAL A 6 4.81 -10.24 -5.51
CA VAL A 6 4.30 -9.23 -6.43
C VAL A 6 4.82 -7.84 -6.06
N TYR A 7 4.73 -7.46 -4.78
CA TYR A 7 5.25 -6.18 -4.30
C TYR A 7 6.76 -6.02 -4.54
N ARG A 8 7.57 -7.06 -4.28
CA ARG A 8 9.02 -7.02 -4.55
C ARG A 8 9.32 -6.74 -6.02
N ARG A 9 8.55 -7.36 -6.93
CA ARG A 9 8.71 -7.13 -8.38
C ARG A 9 8.29 -5.71 -8.77
N LEU A 10 7.18 -5.21 -8.22
CA LEU A 10 6.70 -3.85 -8.44
C LEU A 10 7.73 -2.82 -7.96
N HIS A 11 8.23 -2.97 -6.74
CA HIS A 11 9.24 -2.08 -6.16
C HIS A 11 10.50 -2.02 -7.04
N ALA A 12 11.05 -3.18 -7.44
CA ALA A 12 12.23 -3.22 -8.30
C ALA A 12 12.00 -2.51 -9.66
N ARG A 13 10.80 -2.63 -10.24
CA ARG A 13 10.44 -1.95 -11.50
C ARG A 13 10.32 -0.44 -11.31
N LEU A 14 9.65 0.02 -10.26
CA LEU A 14 9.47 1.45 -9.99
C LEU A 14 10.79 2.14 -9.62
N SER A 15 11.64 1.49 -8.81
CA SER A 15 12.98 2.01 -8.50
C SER A 15 13.85 2.16 -9.75
N ALA A 16 13.79 1.20 -10.68
CA ALA A 16 14.52 1.31 -11.96
C ALA A 16 14.01 2.45 -12.85
N LEU A 17 12.79 2.92 -12.62
CA LEU A 17 12.18 4.08 -13.29
C LEU A 17 12.39 5.39 -12.51
N GLY A 18 13.12 5.37 -11.39
CA GLY A 18 13.33 6.55 -10.54
C GLY A 18 12.10 6.96 -9.72
N VAL A 19 11.12 6.07 -9.55
CA VAL A 19 9.90 6.32 -8.75
C VAL A 19 10.08 5.76 -7.33
N SER A 20 9.93 6.61 -6.32
CA SER A 20 9.91 6.20 -4.91
C SER A 20 8.53 5.69 -4.50
N ILE A 21 8.50 4.78 -3.52
CA ILE A 21 7.27 4.32 -2.87
C ILE A 21 7.36 4.73 -1.40
N ASP A 22 6.68 5.82 -1.03
CA ASP A 22 6.74 6.37 0.32
C ASP A 22 5.82 5.63 1.31
N ARG A 23 4.66 5.17 0.85
CA ARG A 23 3.69 4.39 1.65
C ARG A 23 3.23 3.17 0.87
N ARG A 24 2.90 2.09 1.59
CA ARG A 24 2.43 0.84 0.98
C ARG A 24 1.40 0.15 1.85
N LEU A 25 0.46 -0.51 1.19
CA LEU A 25 -0.45 -1.50 1.78
C LEU A 25 -0.33 -2.79 0.97
N VAL A 26 -0.06 -3.91 1.63
CA VAL A 26 0.05 -5.24 1.01
C VAL A 26 -0.80 -6.21 1.81
N GLY A 27 -1.94 -6.62 1.24
CA GLY A 27 -2.93 -7.44 1.95
C GLY A 27 -4.28 -7.46 1.25
N ASN A 28 -5.27 -8.03 1.93
CA ASN A 28 -6.63 -8.22 1.42
C ASN A 28 -7.51 -7.02 1.80
N TYR A 29 -7.38 -5.91 1.06
CA TYR A 29 -8.14 -4.68 1.34
C TYR A 29 -9.45 -4.58 0.56
N ILE A 30 -9.42 -4.95 -0.72
CA ILE A 30 -10.57 -4.94 -1.63
C ILE A 30 -10.60 -6.32 -2.31
N THR A 31 -11.50 -7.19 -1.84
CA THR A 31 -11.57 -8.60 -2.28
C THR A 31 -12.77 -8.86 -3.17
N SER A 32 -12.74 -9.96 -3.91
CA SER A 32 -13.86 -10.45 -4.72
C SER A 32 -14.11 -11.93 -4.39
N LEU A 33 -14.73 -12.18 -3.23
CA LEU A 33 -14.95 -13.52 -2.69
C LEU A 33 -13.66 -14.37 -2.75
N GLU A 34 -13.73 -15.54 -3.38
CA GLU A 34 -12.65 -16.54 -3.49
C GLU A 34 -11.77 -16.38 -4.74
N MET A 35 -11.86 -15.24 -5.44
CA MET A 35 -11.08 -14.98 -6.64
C MET A 35 -9.57 -15.07 -6.35
N GLN A 36 -8.88 -15.89 -7.13
CA GLN A 36 -7.42 -15.95 -7.13
C GLN A 36 -6.87 -14.85 -8.02
N GLY A 37 -6.35 -13.79 -7.41
CA GLY A 37 -5.81 -12.66 -8.15
C GLY A 37 -5.26 -11.56 -7.25
N VAL A 38 -4.75 -10.51 -7.89
CA VAL A 38 -4.24 -9.31 -7.22
C VAL A 38 -4.60 -8.08 -8.05
N SER A 39 -4.90 -6.98 -7.37
CA SER A 39 -4.97 -5.65 -7.97
C SER A 39 -3.78 -4.81 -7.51
N LEU A 40 -3.29 -3.94 -8.39
CA LEU A 40 -2.24 -2.97 -8.06
C LEU A 40 -2.82 -1.57 -8.18
N THR A 41 -2.62 -0.74 -7.15
CA THR A 41 -3.03 0.66 -7.14
C THR A 41 -1.79 1.52 -6.89
N LEU A 42 -1.56 2.50 -7.77
CA LEU A 42 -0.52 3.51 -7.62
C LEU A 42 -1.20 4.88 -7.51
N LEU A 43 -0.85 5.63 -6.47
CA LEU A 43 -1.30 7.00 -6.27
C LEU A 43 -0.07 7.90 -6.29
N LYS A 44 -0.04 8.90 -7.18
CA LYS A 44 0.93 9.98 -7.08
C LYS A 44 0.56 10.81 -5.86
N ALA A 45 1.42 10.81 -4.85
CA ALA A 45 1.22 11.58 -3.64
C ALA A 45 2.10 12.84 -3.67
N ASP A 46 1.58 13.90 -3.08
CA ASP A 46 2.33 15.08 -2.65
C ASP A 46 2.44 15.09 -1.12
N ASP A 47 3.09 16.11 -0.58
CA ASP A 47 3.35 16.23 0.86
C ASP A 47 2.04 16.33 1.67
N GLU A 48 1.00 16.95 1.12
CA GLU A 48 -0.31 17.05 1.79
C GLU A 48 -0.96 15.67 1.91
N LEU A 49 -0.97 14.89 0.83
CA LEU A 49 -1.51 13.53 0.84
C LEU A 49 -0.73 12.60 1.76
N LEU A 50 0.60 12.72 1.80
CA LEU A 50 1.44 11.95 2.74
C LEU A 50 1.15 12.35 4.19
N HIS A 51 0.98 13.65 4.46
CA HIS A 51 0.59 14.13 5.79
C HIS A 51 -0.77 13.56 6.22
N LEU A 52 -1.76 13.56 5.34
CA LEU A 52 -3.08 12.99 5.62
C LEU A 52 -3.03 11.48 5.85
N TRP A 53 -2.21 10.75 5.09
CA TRP A 53 -2.00 9.31 5.26
C TRP A 53 -1.46 8.97 6.65
N ASP A 54 -0.49 9.74 7.14
CA ASP A 54 0.19 9.48 8.40
C ASP A 54 -0.65 9.80 9.65
N ARG A 55 -1.80 10.48 9.47
CA ARG A 55 -2.70 10.76 10.58
C ARG A 55 -3.21 9.46 11.23
N PRO A 56 -3.46 9.46 12.55
CA PRO A 56 -4.01 8.29 13.22
C PRO A 56 -5.31 7.81 12.59
N VAL A 57 -5.42 6.50 12.37
CA VAL A 57 -6.63 5.84 11.88
C VAL A 57 -6.91 4.63 12.76
N ARG A 58 -8.20 4.43 13.09
CA ARG A 58 -8.64 3.30 13.89
C ARG A 58 -9.94 2.73 13.36
N THR A 59 -9.80 1.80 12.42
CA THR A 59 -10.90 1.04 11.81
C THR A 59 -10.59 -0.46 11.90
N PRO A 60 -11.56 -1.35 11.61
CA PRO A 60 -11.31 -2.80 11.64
C PRO A 60 -10.18 -3.26 10.71
N ALA A 61 -9.97 -2.58 9.57
CA ALA A 61 -8.99 -2.98 8.55
C ALA A 61 -7.72 -2.12 8.52
N LEU A 62 -7.78 -0.86 8.96
CA LEU A 62 -6.65 0.07 8.97
C LEU A 62 -6.46 0.64 10.37
N ARG A 63 -5.23 0.48 10.90
CA ARG A 63 -4.86 0.95 12.24
C ARG A 63 -3.40 1.36 12.32
N TRP A 64 -3.14 2.63 12.61
CA TRP A 64 -1.81 3.17 12.91
C TRP A 64 -1.94 4.53 13.60
N GLY A 65 -0.84 5.04 14.16
CA GLY A 65 -0.80 6.32 14.88
C GLY A 65 -1.42 6.29 16.27
N ASP A 66 -1.86 5.12 16.73
CA ASP A 66 -2.27 4.89 18.12
C ASP A 66 -1.00 4.86 18.98
N GLY A 67 -0.69 5.96 19.69
CA GLY A 67 0.50 6.10 20.52
C GLY A 67 0.58 5.11 21.70
N ARG A 68 0.95 3.86 21.41
CA ARG A 68 1.44 2.86 22.35
C ARG A 68 2.83 2.42 21.95
#